data_AF-A0A7S2NVS9-F1
#
_entry.id   AF-A0A7S2NVS9-F1
#
_cell.length_a   1.000
_cell.length_b   1.000
_cell.length_c   1.000
_cell.angle_alpha   90.00
_cell.angle_beta   90.00
_cell.angle_gamma   90.00
#
_symmetry.space_group_name_H-M   'P 1'
#
loop_
_entity.id
_entity.type
_entity.pdbx_description
1 polymer ?
#
loop_
_entity_poly.entity_id
_entity_poly.type
_entity_poly.pdbx_seq_one_letter_code
_entity_poly.pdbx_strand_id
1 'polypeptide(L)'
;MSSTAGQKLSTTLIQKCSSLNRACIAIAGGGGGAISTLAATPGASSVLLEGLVAYDRRSFVEFVGSSNLSDVPGICSREAAIALSNAALRRSFHLTPDIGERHKCI
;
A
#
# COMPACT_ATOMS: atom_id res chain seq x y z
N MET A 1 -22.62 0.61 3.68
CA MET A 1 -22.62 -0.30 4.85
C MET A 1 -21.28 -1.03 4.85
N SER A 2 -20.30 -0.58 5.64
CA SER A 2 -18.99 -1.26 5.72
C SER A 2 -19.15 -2.59 6.46
N SER A 3 -18.66 -3.69 5.86
CA SER A 3 -18.65 -5.01 6.48
C SER A 3 -17.94 -4.99 7.84
N THR A 4 -18.62 -5.45 8.89
CA THR A 4 -18.13 -5.51 10.28
C THR A 4 -16.81 -6.31 10.42
N ALA A 5 -16.56 -7.25 9.49
CA ALA A 5 -15.32 -8.03 9.47
C ALA A 5 -14.11 -7.20 9.01
N GLY A 6 -14.29 -6.33 8.00
CA GLY A 6 -13.22 -5.48 7.48
C GLY A 6 -12.73 -4.46 8.52
N GLN A 7 -13.67 -3.88 9.26
CA GLN A 7 -13.40 -2.94 10.36
C GLN A 7 -12.61 -3.61 11.51
N LYS A 8 -12.98 -4.84 11.92
CA LYS A 8 -12.24 -5.57 12.97
C LYS A 8 -10.79 -5.86 12.56
N LEU A 9 -10.57 -6.23 11.31
CA LEU A 9 -9.24 -6.51 10.77
C LEU A 9 -8.38 -5.24 10.70
N SER A 10 -8.91 -4.13 10.21
CA SER A 10 -8.16 -2.86 10.17
C SER A 10 -7.79 -2.37 11.57
N THR A 11 -8.71 -2.47 12.54
CA THR A 11 -8.41 -2.12 13.94
C THR A 11 -7.30 -3.00 14.52
N THR A 12 -7.35 -4.31 14.25
CA THR A 12 -6.32 -5.26 14.73
C THR A 12 -4.95 -4.96 14.14
N LEU A 13 -4.90 -4.66 12.83
CA LEU A 13 -3.67 -4.28 12.14
C LEU A 13 -3.09 -3.00 12.70
N ILE A 14 -3.92 -1.97 12.88
CA ILE A 14 -3.47 -0.68 13.42
C ILE A 14 -2.99 -0.84 14.86
N GLN A 15 -3.71 -1.57 15.72
CA GLN A 15 -3.24 -1.84 17.08
C GLN A 15 -1.89 -2.57 17.10
N LYS A 16 -1.71 -3.57 16.24
CA LYS A 16 -0.48 -4.37 16.19
C LYS A 16 0.71 -3.62 15.58
N CYS A 17 0.47 -2.67 14.68
CA CYS A 17 1.51 -1.92 13.97
C CYS A 17 1.77 -0.50 14.51
N SER A 18 0.91 0.01 15.41
CA SER A 18 0.86 1.42 15.83
C SER A 18 2.17 2.06 16.31
N SER A 19 3.14 1.27 16.79
CA SER A 19 4.39 1.77 17.36
C SER A 19 5.64 1.45 16.54
N LEU A 20 5.55 0.53 15.59
CA LEU A 20 6.74 -0.05 14.95
C LEU A 20 6.74 0.13 13.44
N ASN A 21 5.59 0.03 12.76
CA ASN A 21 5.60 -0.11 11.31
C ASN A 21 4.69 0.90 10.60
N ARG A 22 5.25 1.60 9.60
CA ARG A 22 4.59 2.51 8.67
C ARG A 22 4.67 1.96 7.26
N ALA A 23 3.55 1.96 6.54
CA ALA A 23 3.46 1.34 5.23
C ALA A 23 2.76 2.23 4.20
N CYS A 24 3.20 2.11 2.95
CA CYS A 24 2.43 2.55 1.79
C CYS A 24 1.68 1.33 1.22
N ILE A 25 0.40 1.51 0.89
CA ILE A 25 -0.45 0.44 0.38
C ILE A 25 -0.80 0.77 -1.07
N ALA A 26 -0.34 -0.08 -1.99
CA ALA A 26 -0.69 0.02 -3.40
C ALA A 26 -1.58 -1.17 -3.79
N ILE A 27 -2.69 -0.89 -4.47
CA ILE A 27 -3.69 -1.89 -4.88
C ILE A 27 -3.90 -1.78 -6.37
N ALA A 28 -3.79 -2.91 -7.08
CA ALA A 28 -4.21 -3.01 -8.47
C ALA A 28 -5.67 -3.49 -8.55
N GLY A 29 -6.58 -2.65 -9.07
CA GLY A 29 -8.00 -2.98 -9.27
C GLY A 29 -8.94 -2.60 -8.12
N GLY A 30 -10.01 -3.38 -7.92
CA GLY A 30 -11.19 -3.03 -7.08
C GLY A 30 -10.99 -2.96 -5.57
N GLY A 31 -9.77 -3.11 -5.05
CA GLY A 31 -9.50 -3.16 -3.61
C GLY A 31 -9.49 -1.80 -2.90
N GLY A 32 -9.85 -0.69 -3.54
CA GLY A 32 -9.86 0.64 -2.92
C GLY A 32 -10.70 0.74 -1.64
N GLY A 33 -11.74 -0.10 -1.49
CA GLY A 33 -12.51 -0.21 -0.26
C GLY A 33 -11.67 -0.63 0.96
N ALA A 34 -10.59 -1.40 0.76
CA ALA A 34 -9.67 -1.78 1.84
C ALA A 34 -8.87 -0.57 2.35
N ILE A 35 -8.37 0.29 1.44
CA ILE A 35 -7.69 1.54 1.80
C ILE A 35 -8.65 2.46 2.55
N SER A 36 -9.88 2.61 2.04
CA SER A 36 -10.90 3.43 2.71
C SER A 36 -11.23 2.92 4.11
N THR A 37 -11.34 1.59 4.29
CA THR A 37 -11.60 0.98 5.60
C THR A 37 -10.43 1.20 6.57
N LEU A 38 -9.19 1.05 6.09
CA LEU A 38 -8.00 1.34 6.87
C LEU A 38 -7.94 2.81 7.27
N ALA A 39 -8.09 3.73 6.32
CA ALA A 39 -8.05 5.16 6.57
C ALA A 39 -9.18 5.66 7.50
N ALA A 40 -10.35 5.01 7.47
CA ALA A 40 -11.46 5.30 8.37
C ALA A 40 -11.25 4.79 9.80
N THR A 41 -10.24 3.95 10.04
CA THR A 41 -9.99 3.39 11.37
C THR A 41 -9.18 4.37 12.23
N PRO A 42 -9.60 4.66 13.48
CA PRO A 42 -8.84 5.52 14.38
C PRO A 42 -7.40 5.04 14.56
N GLY A 43 -6.45 5.98 14.53
CA GLY A 43 -5.02 5.66 14.62
C GLY A 43 -4.38 5.21 13.31
N ALA A 44 -5.12 5.15 12.19
CA ALA A 44 -4.55 4.77 10.90
C ALA A 44 -3.37 5.66 10.47
N SER A 45 -3.37 6.95 10.82
CA SER A 45 -2.29 7.88 10.45
C SER A 45 -0.93 7.55 11.08
N SER A 46 -0.87 6.73 12.14
CA SER A 46 0.41 6.29 12.69
C SER A 46 1.05 5.14 11.91
N VAL A 47 0.28 4.47 11.04
CA VAL A 47 0.68 3.27 10.29
C VAL A 47 0.60 3.49 8.78
N LEU A 48 -0.44 4.13 8.26
CA LEU A 48 -0.67 4.34 6.83
C LEU A 48 -0.03 5.66 6.38
N LEU A 49 1.00 5.57 5.54
CA LEU A 49 1.66 6.73 4.93
C LEU A 49 0.94 7.20 3.67
N GLU A 50 0.61 6.26 2.79
CA GLU A 50 -0.02 6.53 1.50
C GLU A 50 -0.84 5.32 1.07
N GLY A 51 -1.99 5.58 0.43
CA GLY A 51 -2.80 4.57 -0.24
C GLY A 51 -2.96 4.94 -1.71
N LEU A 52 -2.60 4.02 -2.61
CA LEU A 52 -2.72 4.21 -4.06
C LEU A 52 -3.51 3.07 -4.70
N VAL A 53 -4.44 3.41 -5.59
CA VAL A 53 -5.20 2.45 -6.38
C VAL A 53 -4.81 2.59 -7.85
N ALA A 54 -3.95 1.69 -8.32
CA ALA A 54 -3.55 1.60 -9.71
C ALA A 54 -4.62 0.83 -10.51
N TYR A 55 -5.68 1.53 -10.91
CA TYR A 55 -6.80 0.90 -11.63
C TYR A 55 -6.49 0.68 -13.12
N ASP A 56 -5.84 1.66 -13.74
CA ASP A 56 -5.41 1.58 -15.13
C ASP A 56 -4.04 0.91 -15.26
N ARG A 57 -3.82 0.20 -16.37
CA ARG A 57 -2.52 -0.41 -16.69
C ARG A 57 -1.39 0.60 -16.72
N ARG A 58 -1.61 1.82 -17.23
CA ARG A 58 -0.58 2.86 -17.29
C ARG A 58 -0.22 3.37 -15.90
N SER A 59 -1.23 3.55 -15.04
CA SER A 59 -1.02 3.93 -13.64
C SER A 59 -0.20 2.87 -12.88
N PHE A 60 -0.44 1.59 -13.16
CA PHE A 60 0.37 0.51 -12.60
C PHE A 60 1.83 0.59 -13.07
N VAL A 61 2.07 0.72 -14.39
CA VAL A 61 3.42 0.81 -14.97
C VAL A 61 4.19 2.00 -14.42
N GLU A 62 3.54 3.17 -14.37
CA GLU A 62 4.11 4.42 -13.85
C GLU A 62 4.51 4.27 -12.38
N PHE A 63 3.64 3.69 -11.56
CA PHE A 63 3.91 3.50 -10.14
C PHE A 63 5.03 2.48 -9.90
N VAL A 64 5.06 1.39 -10.67
CA VAL A 64 6.14 0.38 -10.58
C VAL A 64 7.48 0.93 -11.08
N GLY A 65 7.46 1.92 -11.96
CA GLY A 65 8.65 2.52 -12.56
C GLY A 65 9.23 1.68 -13.70
N SER A 66 8.39 0.91 -14.39
CA SER A 66 8.79 0.15 -15.58
C SER A 66 8.72 1.05 -16.82
N SER A 67 9.77 1.05 -17.64
CA SER A 67 9.86 1.93 -18.81
C SER A 67 8.90 1.55 -19.96
N ASN A 68 8.43 0.30 -20.02
CA ASN A 68 7.50 -0.16 -21.05
C ASN A 68 6.33 -0.96 -20.47
N LEU A 69 5.15 -0.76 -21.06
CA LEU A 69 3.93 -1.52 -20.74
C LEU A 69 4.04 -3.01 -21.14
N SER A 70 4.85 -3.33 -22.14
CA SER A 70 5.07 -4.69 -22.65
C SER A 70 5.92 -5.56 -21.71
N ASP A 71 6.72 -4.93 -20.85
CA ASP A 71 7.61 -5.61 -19.90
C ASP A 71 6.90 -5.95 -18.59
N VAL A 72 5.65 -5.49 -18.44
CA VAL A 72 4.85 -5.75 -17.24
C VAL A 72 4.08 -7.06 -17.41
N PRO A 73 4.38 -8.09 -16.59
CA PRO A 73 3.61 -9.32 -16.57
C PRO A 73 2.15 -8.99 -16.24
N GLY A 74 1.20 -9.85 -16.67
CA GLY A 74 -0.23 -9.58 -16.47
C GLY A 74 -0.54 -9.12 -15.04
N ILE A 75 -1.33 -8.06 -14.88
CA ILE A 75 -1.58 -7.40 -13.58
C ILE A 75 -2.02 -8.39 -12.49
N CYS A 76 -2.70 -9.47 -12.90
CA CYS A 76 -3.08 -10.59 -12.04
C CYS A 76 -2.00 -11.69 -12.05
N SER A 77 -0.73 -11.35 -11.79
CA SER A 77 0.36 -12.30 -11.64
C SER A 77 1.14 -12.08 -10.35
N ARG A 78 1.89 -13.11 -9.95
CA ARG A 78 2.77 -13.05 -8.77
C ARG A 78 3.85 -11.98 -8.94
N GLU A 79 4.42 -11.89 -10.14
CA GLU A 79 5.49 -10.95 -10.49
C GLU A 79 4.99 -9.51 -10.43
N ALA A 80 3.78 -9.25 -10.93
CA ALA A 80 3.14 -7.94 -10.82
C ALA A 80 2.90 -7.55 -9.35
N ALA A 81 2.44 -8.48 -8.51
CA ALA A 81 2.25 -8.23 -7.08
C ALA A 81 3.56 -7.88 -6.36
N ILE A 82 4.65 -8.60 -6.67
CA ILE A 82 5.99 -8.33 -6.11
C ILE A 82 6.53 -6.98 -6.60
N ALA A 83 6.35 -6.66 -7.88
CA ALA A 83 6.78 -5.38 -8.43
C ALA A 83 6.03 -4.22 -7.77
N LEU A 84 4.73 -4.36 -7.57
CA LEU A 84 3.88 -3.39 -6.89
C LEU A 84 4.26 -3.22 -5.42
N SER A 85 4.54 -4.31 -4.70
CA SER A 85 4.97 -4.22 -3.29
C SER A 85 6.32 -3.54 -3.14
N ASN A 86 7.27 -3.84 -4.04
CA ASN A 86 8.58 -3.19 -4.04
C ASN A 86 8.46 -1.70 -4.36
N ALA A 87 7.57 -1.32 -5.28
CA ALA A 87 7.29 0.08 -5.57
C ALA A 87 6.69 0.82 -4.36
N ALA A 88 5.73 0.20 -3.67
CA ALA A 88 5.16 0.74 -2.44
C ALA A 88 6.21 0.89 -1.33
N LEU A 89 7.15 -0.05 -1.19
CA LEU A 89 8.26 0.05 -0.24
C LEU A 89 9.22 1.20 -0.59
N ARG A 90 9.58 1.36 -1.88
CA ARG A 90 10.39 2.52 -2.30
C ARG A 90 9.69 3.84 -1.99
N ARG A 91 8.36 3.86 -2.17
CA ARG A 91 7.53 5.02 -1.89
C ARG A 91 7.48 5.34 -0.39
N SER A 92 7.42 4.35 0.50
CA SER A 92 7.46 4.58 1.95
C SER A 92 8.80 5.19 2.39
N PHE A 93 9.93 4.76 1.81
CA PHE A 93 11.23 5.39 2.06
C PHE A 93 11.34 6.81 1.52
N HIS A 94 10.68 7.13 0.41
CA HIS A 94 10.64 8.48 -0.12
C HIS A 94 9.83 9.42 0.80
N LEU A 95 8.71 8.95 1.34
CA LEU A 95 7.87 9.71 2.28
C LEU A 95 8.44 9.76 3.70
N THR A 96 9.42 8.91 4.01
CA THR A 96 10.16 8.91 5.28
C THR A 96 11.62 9.28 5.02
N PRO A 97 11.92 10.58 4.78
CA PRO A 97 13.27 11.03 4.43
C PRO A 97 14.25 10.88 5.61
N ASP A 98 13.75 10.88 6.85
CA ASP A 98 14.55 10.62 8.04
C ASP A 98 15.02 9.15 8.06
N ILE A 99 16.33 8.96 7.92
CA ILE A 99 16.99 7.65 7.92
C ILE A 99 16.74 6.91 9.24
N GLY A 100 16.66 7.65 10.35
CA GLY A 100 16.39 7.11 11.69
C GLY A 100 15.00 6.48 11.80
N GLU A 101 14.05 6.84 10.95
CA GLU A 101 12.66 6.36 10.99
C GLU A 101 12.37 5.31 9.89
N ARG A 102 13.30 5.08 8.95
CA ARG A 102 13.12 4.10 7.85
C ARG A 102 13.04 2.66 8.32
N HIS A 103 13.60 2.33 9.48
CA HIS A 103 13.45 1.00 10.09
C HIS A 103 11.99 0.66 10.41
N LYS A 104 11.10 1.67 10.44
CA LYS A 104 9.66 1.48 10.60
C LYS A 104 8.98 1.10 9.28
N CYS A 105 9.66 1.21 8.14
CA CYS A 105 9.06 0.92 6.83
C CYS A 105 9.33 -0.50 6.33
N ILE A 106 9.99 -1.34 7.14
CA ILE A 106 10.43 -2.72 6.82
C ILE A 106 9.66 -3.77 7.63
#